data_AF-A0A3N5NMQ6-F1
#
_entry.id   AF-A0A3N5NMQ6-F1
#
_cell.length_a   1.000
_cell.length_b   1.000
_cell.length_c   1.000
_cell.angle_alpha   90.00
_cell.angle_beta   90.00
_cell.angle_gamma   90.00
#
_symmetry.space_group_name_H-M   'P 1'
#
loop_
_entity.id
_entity.type
_entity.pdbx_description
1 polymer ?
#
loop_
_entity_poly.entity_id
_entity_poly.type
_entity_poly.pdbx_seq_one_letter_code
_entity_poly.pdbx_strand_id
1 'polypeptide(L)'
;MFLATGSHFLTHADWGCMDGEHAAWIIVDVDTKAEALAIVPPAFRAGAKVVALNKFSMEQINDVLKQHKGDRTGSTDARPES
;
A
#
# COMPACT_ATOMS: atom_id res chain seq x y z
N MET A 1 10.05 -16.83 9.95
CA MET A 1 9.40 -17.30 11.19
C MET A 1 7.96 -16.84 11.18
N PHE A 2 6.99 -17.75 11.06
CA PHE A 2 5.56 -17.41 10.94
C PHE A 2 4.68 -18.05 12.03
N LEU A 3 5.13 -19.17 12.63
CA LEU A 3 4.32 -19.96 13.57
C LEU A 3 4.24 -19.44 15.01
N ALA A 4 4.93 -18.35 15.37
CA ALA A 4 5.03 -17.93 16.78
C ALA A 4 3.98 -16.89 17.21
N THR A 5 3.24 -16.28 16.28
CA THR A 5 2.29 -15.19 16.59
C THR A 5 0.88 -15.62 16.23
N GLY A 6 -0.03 -15.59 17.20
CA GLY A 6 -1.36 -16.17 17.15
C GLY A 6 -2.08 -16.00 15.81
N SER A 7 -2.47 -17.14 15.25
CA SER A 7 -3.09 -17.36 13.94
C SER A 7 -4.31 -16.48 13.62
N HIS A 8 -4.95 -15.85 14.60
CA HIS A 8 -6.17 -15.04 14.40
C HIS A 8 -5.93 -13.63 13.87
N PHE A 9 -4.77 -13.01 14.12
CA PHE A 9 -4.50 -11.63 13.64
C PHE A 9 -4.22 -11.56 12.14
N LEU A 10 -3.99 -12.71 11.52
CA LEU A 10 -3.40 -12.84 10.20
C LEU A 10 -4.32 -13.56 9.20
N THR A 11 -5.55 -13.89 9.60
CA THR A 11 -6.52 -14.61 8.75
C THR A 11 -7.02 -13.80 7.55
N HIS A 12 -6.82 -12.48 7.56
CA HIS A 12 -7.22 -11.56 6.50
C HIS A 12 -6.05 -10.78 5.91
N ALA A 13 -4.82 -11.28 6.11
CA ALA A 13 -3.63 -10.67 5.52
C ALA A 13 -3.34 -11.28 4.15
N ASP A 14 -2.95 -10.42 3.20
CA ASP A 14 -2.37 -10.80 1.92
C ASP A 14 -0.84 -10.84 2.05
N TRP A 15 -0.20 -11.81 1.39
CA TRP A 15 1.22 -12.15 1.59
C TRP A 15 2.04 -11.96 0.32
N GLY A 16 3.19 -11.30 0.46
CA GLY A 16 4.13 -11.07 -0.66
C GLY A 16 5.22 -12.13 -0.76
N CYS A 17 5.28 -13.09 0.15
CA CYS A 17 6.44 -13.99 0.29
C CYS A 17 6.72 -14.82 -0.97
N MET A 18 5.69 -15.14 -1.75
CA MET A 18 5.81 -15.84 -3.03
C MET A 18 6.35 -14.96 -4.16
N ASP A 19 6.34 -13.64 -3.98
CA ASP A 19 6.82 -12.62 -4.92
C ASP A 19 8.13 -11.95 -4.41
N GLY A 20 8.81 -12.56 -3.44
CA GLY A 20 10.07 -12.07 -2.87
C GLY A 20 9.94 -10.93 -1.86
N GLU A 21 8.74 -10.40 -1.66
CA GLU A 21 8.47 -9.35 -0.67
C GLU A 21 8.07 -9.99 0.68
N HIS A 22 8.91 -9.85 1.70
CA HIS A 22 8.69 -10.46 3.01
C HIS A 22 7.81 -9.57 3.90
N ALA A 23 6.68 -9.13 3.34
CA ALA A 23 5.69 -8.31 4.00
C ALA A 23 4.29 -8.94 3.90
N ALA A 24 3.41 -8.46 4.77
CA ALA A 24 1.99 -8.74 4.74
C ALA A 24 1.24 -7.41 4.65
N TRP A 25 0.10 -7.42 3.96
CA TRP A 25 -0.81 -6.27 3.89
C TRP A 25 -2.14 -6.63 4.51
N ILE A 26 -2.71 -5.69 5.24
CA ILE A 26 -4.05 -5.78 5.81
C ILE A 26 -4.74 -4.46 5.49
N ILE A 27 -5.92 -4.54 4.88
CA ILE A 27 -6.78 -3.38 4.63
C ILE A 27 -7.86 -3.38 5.71
N VAL A 28 -7.94 -2.31 6.48
CA VAL A 28 -8.91 -2.14 7.57
C VAL A 28 -9.59 -0.78 7.47
N ASP A 29 -10.81 -0.71 7.97
CA ASP A 29 -11.57 0.54 8.09
C ASP A 29 -11.58 0.96 9.57
N VAL A 30 -10.85 2.03 9.88
CA VAL A 30 -10.66 2.58 11.24
C VAL A 30 -10.49 4.09 11.16
N ASP A 31 -10.80 4.80 12.25
CA ASP A 31 -10.83 6.26 12.26
C ASP A 31 -9.42 6.86 12.34
N THR A 32 -8.46 6.13 12.93
CA THR A 32 -7.10 6.65 13.14
C THR A 32 -6.00 5.65 12.78
N LYS A 33 -4.82 6.21 12.43
CA LYS A 33 -3.62 5.39 12.23
C LYS A 33 -3.19 4.61 13.48
N ALA A 34 -3.49 5.12 14.68
CA ALA A 34 -3.17 4.46 15.93
C ALA A 34 -4.00 3.18 16.11
N GLU A 35 -5.28 3.21 15.75
CA GLU A 35 -6.16 2.04 15.75
C GLU A 35 -5.71 1.01 14.73
N ALA A 36 -5.34 1.44 13.51
CA ALA A 36 -4.76 0.54 12.51
C ALA A 36 -3.49 -0.16 13.03
N LEU A 37 -2.60 0.58 13.70
CA LEU A 37 -1.38 0.03 14.28
C LEU A 37 -1.66 -0.89 15.47
N ALA A 38 -2.75 -0.68 16.21
CA ALA A 38 -3.12 -1.52 17.34
C ALA A 38 -3.46 -2.96 16.91
N ILE A 39 -3.94 -3.15 15.68
CA ILE A 39 -4.22 -4.48 15.08
C ILE A 39 -2.92 -5.25 14.84
N VAL A 40 -1.83 -4.56 14.55
CA VAL A 40 -0.51 -5.19 14.34
C VAL A 40 0.00 -5.74 15.68
N PRO A 41 0.49 -6.99 15.75
CA PRO A 41 1.07 -7.52 16.98
C PRO A 41 2.21 -6.64 17.49
N PRO A 42 2.34 -6.41 18.82
CA PRO A 42 3.30 -5.45 19.39
C PRO A 42 4.74 -5.60 18.87
N ALA A 43 5.20 -6.85 18.69
CA ALA A 43 6.54 -7.16 18.19
C ALA A 43 6.84 -6.62 16.78
N PHE A 44 5.81 -6.38 15.95
CA PHE A 44 5.95 -5.91 14.58
C PHE A 44 5.59 -4.42 14.41
N ARG A 45 5.00 -3.77 15.43
CA ARG A 45 4.52 -2.39 15.32
C ARG A 45 5.62 -1.40 14.95
N ALA A 46 6.83 -1.57 15.49
CA ALA A 46 7.95 -0.68 15.21
C ALA A 46 8.39 -0.69 13.74
N GLY A 47 8.17 -1.80 13.02
CA GLY A 47 8.49 -1.95 11.60
C GLY A 47 7.29 -1.80 10.67
N ALA A 48 6.09 -1.58 11.19
CA ALA A 48 4.87 -1.51 10.40
C ALA A 48 4.70 -0.13 9.75
N LYS A 49 4.29 -0.11 8.47
CA LYS A 49 3.93 1.11 7.75
C LYS A 49 2.40 1.23 7.68
N VAL A 50 1.87 2.32 8.24
CA VAL A 50 0.42 2.63 8.19
C VAL A 50 0.15 3.70 7.14
N VAL A 51 -0.57 3.32 6.08
CA VAL A 51 -0.92 4.19 4.95
C VAL A 51 -2.43 4.36 4.91
N ALA A 52 -2.90 5.61 4.85
CA ALA A 52 -4.31 5.89 4.64
C ALA A 52 -4.64 5.71 3.15
N LEU A 53 -5.67 4.91 2.85
CA LEU A 53 -6.13 4.66 1.49
C LEU A 53 -7.35 5.55 1.21
N ASN A 54 -7.43 6.09 0.00
CA ASN A 54 -8.52 6.96 -0.43
C ASN A 54 -9.13 6.41 -1.72
N LYS A 55 -10.44 6.60 -1.88
CA LYS A 55 -11.11 6.45 -3.17
C LYS A 55 -11.27 7.83 -3.77
N PHE A 56 -10.96 7.96 -5.06
CA PHE A 56 -11.06 9.23 -5.77
C PHE A 56 -12.35 9.28 -6.58
N SER A 57 -13.02 10.43 -6.59
CA SER A 57 -14.01 10.75 -7.61
C SER A 57 -13.33 11.11 -8.94
N MET A 58 -14.08 11.10 -10.04
CA MET A 58 -13.55 11.48 -11.36
C MET A 58 -13.01 12.92 -11.39
N GLU A 59 -13.67 13.83 -10.65
CA GLU A 59 -13.22 15.21 -10.51
C GLU A 59 -11.87 15.28 -9.79
N GLN A 60 -11.70 14.54 -8.70
CA GLN A 60 -10.44 14.47 -7.95
C GLN A 60 -9.31 13.86 -8.79
N ILE A 61 -9.62 12.83 -9.60
CA ILE A 61 -8.65 12.22 -10.52
C ILE A 61 -8.12 13.27 -11.50
N ASN A 62 -8.99 14.10 -12.09
CA ASN A 62 -8.57 15.14 -13.04
C ASN A 62 -7.60 16.16 -12.41
N ASP A 63 -7.80 16.50 -11.14
CA ASP A 63 -6.91 17.42 -10.43
C ASP A 63 -5.56 16.77 -10.08
N VAL A 64 -5.55 15.50 -9.66
CA VAL A 64 -4.31 14.72 -9.48
C VAL A 64 -3.54 14.60 -10.80
N LEU A 65 -4.22 14.33 -11.92
CA LEU A 65 -3.59 14.22 -13.24
C LEU A 65 -2.98 15.55 -13.74
N LYS A 66 -3.58 16.70 -13.41
CA LYS A 66 -2.99 18.02 -13.71
C LYS A 66 -1.67 18.21 -12.96
N GLN A 67 -1.59 17.77 -11.71
CA GLN A 67 -0.39 17.88 -10.88
C GLN A 67 0.76 16.99 -11.39
N HIS A 68 0.46 15.80 -11.93
CA HIS A 68 1.47 14.90 -12.51
C HIS A 68 1.88 15.24 -13.96
N LYS A 69 1.12 16.08 -14.69
CA LYS A 69 1.50 16.53 -16.04
C LYS A 69 2.69 17.51 -16.07
N GLY A 70 3.14 18.00 -14.91
CA GLY A 70 4.36 18.80 -14.79
C GLY A 70 5.67 18.00 -14.95
N ASP A 71 5.63 16.66 -14.88
CA ASP A 71 6.83 15.80 -14.80
C ASP A 71 7.10 14.96 -16.07
N ARG A 72 6.43 15.24 -17.20
CA ARG A 72 6.69 14.56 -18.49
C ARG A 72 7.13 15.50 -19.61
N THR A 73 7.95 16.49 -19.30
CA THR A 73 8.72 17.21 -20.32
C THR A 73 10.11 16.61 -20.41
N GLY A 74 10.26 15.49 -21.12
CA GLY A 74 11.58 14.95 -21.47
C GLY A 74 11.69 13.43 -21.61
N SER A 75 10.88 12.79 -22.45
CA SER A 75 11.31 11.54 -23.12
C SER A 75 10.45 11.31 -24.36
N THR A 76 10.80 11.98 -25.45
CA THR A 76 10.56 11.46 -26.79
C THR A 76 11.50 10.29 -26.98
N ASP A 77 10.98 9.07 -26.90
CA ASP A 77 11.61 7.93 -27.56
C ASP A 77 10.64 7.43 -28.64
N ALA A 78 10.92 7.86 -29.87
CA ALA A 78 10.27 7.37 -31.06
C ALA A 78 10.80 5.97 -31.33
N ARG A 79 9.94 4.96 -31.25
CA ARG A 79 10.29 3.60 -31.66
C ARG A 79 9.65 3.32 -33.01
N PRO A 80 10.43 3.04 -34.08
CA PRO A 80 9.86 2.65 -35.35
C PRO A 80 9.32 1.22 -35.25
N GLU A 81 8.23 0.97 -35.96
CA GLU A 81 7.58 -0.32 -36.10
C GLU A 81 8.48 -1.31 -36.86
N SER A 82 8.46 -2.58 -36.44
CA SER A 82 9.01 -3.73 -37.17
C SER A 82 8.07 -4.93 -37.05
#